data_AF-A0A9D6WTX3-F1
#
_entry.id   AF-A0A9D6WTX3-F1
#
_cell.length_a   1.000
_cell.length_b   1.000
_cell.length_c   1.000
_cell.angle_alpha   90.00
_cell.angle_beta   90.00
_cell.angle_gamma   90.00
#
_symmetry.space_group_name_H-M   'P 1'
#
loop_
_entity.id
_entity.type
_entity.pdbx_description
1 polymer ?
#
loop_
_entity_poly.entity_id
_entity_poly.type
_entity_poly.pdbx_seq_one_letter_code
_entity_poly.pdbx_strand_id
1 'polypeptide(L)'
;MTRRALPGALPGALVDPSRAEPIASACPAHRRRALAGLARLALPLAGWTLMPGLASAAATGSPAQWARWADHAYEGARDAVRHWQTQAVLRGVVINGPAASGGRITGPSLKPLIRGALRDRGGAPDEVAERFAGAVAEAWALWHEAVRVPGLPWYPAFASFPGAQAVPTPNVPTPLAALVSAQAAALSPDALKARIVQHLGAHAQQPGAAAAAEQFAQRFGARFAAWAATVMVRNVIGSGPVPSFKPPAVPAGPVVAGKIAEVPGSFALPPF
;
A
#
# COMPACT_ATOMS: atom_id res chain seq x y z
N MET A 1 -15.40 -10.97 -56.14
CA MET A 1 -14.55 -9.88 -55.63
C MET A 1 -15.46 -8.79 -55.10
N THR A 2 -15.75 -8.79 -53.80
CA THR A 2 -16.82 -7.96 -53.22
C THR A 2 -16.20 -7.09 -52.13
N ARG A 3 -16.04 -5.79 -52.40
CA ARG A 3 -15.50 -4.80 -51.45
C ARG A 3 -16.55 -4.50 -50.38
N ARG A 4 -16.15 -4.66 -49.12
CA ARG A 4 -16.96 -4.32 -47.92
C ARG A 4 -16.48 -2.97 -47.39
N ALA A 5 -17.39 -2.00 -47.29
CA ALA A 5 -17.13 -0.66 -46.76
C ALA A 5 -17.14 -0.66 -45.22
N LEU A 6 -16.27 0.15 -44.61
CA LEU A 6 -16.17 0.43 -43.18
C LEU A 6 -16.96 1.71 -42.83
N PRO A 7 -17.67 1.77 -41.68
CA PRO A 7 -18.35 2.99 -41.25
C PRO A 7 -17.57 3.78 -40.18
N GLY A 8 -17.54 5.10 -40.37
CA GLY A 8 -17.92 6.09 -39.34
C GLY A 8 -16.88 6.48 -38.29
N ALA A 9 -16.13 7.54 -38.55
CA ALA A 9 -15.44 8.33 -37.53
C ALA A 9 -16.39 9.37 -36.91
N LEU A 10 -16.39 9.49 -35.57
CA LEU A 10 -17.10 10.52 -34.81
C LEU A 10 -16.17 11.70 -34.48
N PRO A 11 -16.64 12.96 -34.50
CA PRO A 11 -15.83 14.14 -34.19
C PRO A 11 -15.74 14.40 -32.67
N GLY A 12 -14.55 14.83 -32.25
CA GLY A 12 -14.17 15.10 -30.87
C GLY A 12 -14.77 16.40 -30.29
N ALA A 13 -15.10 16.35 -29.01
CA ALA A 13 -15.44 17.50 -28.19
C ALA A 13 -14.15 18.14 -27.64
N LEU A 14 -13.93 19.40 -28.02
CA LEU A 14 -12.95 20.31 -27.42
C LEU A 14 -13.38 20.62 -25.97
N VAL A 15 -12.52 20.29 -25.01
CA VAL A 15 -12.64 20.73 -23.61
C VAL A 15 -11.76 21.95 -23.42
N ASP A 16 -12.38 23.06 -23.03
CA ASP A 16 -11.78 24.36 -22.72
C ASP A 16 -10.96 24.30 -21.40
N PRO A 17 -9.65 24.58 -21.41
CA PRO A 17 -8.79 24.53 -20.23
C PRO A 17 -8.78 25.81 -19.36
N SER A 18 -9.66 26.81 -19.57
CA SER A 18 -9.51 28.12 -18.92
C SER A 18 -10.18 28.33 -17.54
N ARG A 19 -10.47 27.26 -16.76
CA ARG A 19 -10.98 27.39 -15.38
C ARG A 19 -10.13 26.65 -14.36
N ALA A 20 -9.06 27.30 -13.91
CA ALA A 20 -8.31 26.92 -12.71
C ALA A 20 -8.53 27.99 -11.64
N GLU A 21 -9.26 27.64 -10.57
CA GLU A 21 -9.37 28.44 -9.35
C GLU A 21 -8.11 28.27 -8.48
N PRO A 22 -7.61 29.33 -7.82
CA PRO A 22 -6.46 29.25 -6.93
C PRO A 22 -6.88 28.79 -5.52
N ILE A 23 -6.39 27.63 -5.08
CA ILE A 23 -6.49 27.21 -3.68
C ILE A 23 -5.32 27.81 -2.91
N ALA A 24 -5.65 28.77 -2.05
CA ALA A 24 -4.73 29.44 -1.14
C ALA A 24 -4.12 28.44 -0.14
N SER A 25 -2.79 28.49 -0.03
CA SER A 25 -1.98 27.74 0.92
C SER A 25 -1.93 28.51 2.25
N ALA A 26 -2.40 27.89 3.33
CA ALA A 26 -2.25 28.42 4.69
C ALA A 26 -1.39 27.47 5.53
N CYS A 27 -0.23 27.98 5.91
CA CYS A 27 0.76 27.39 6.80
C CYS A 27 0.35 27.63 8.27
N PRO A 28 0.38 26.65 9.18
CA PRO A 28 0.31 26.93 10.61
C PRO A 28 1.69 26.90 11.24
N ALA A 29 2.14 28.08 11.66
CA ALA A 29 3.34 28.28 12.44
C ALA A 29 3.17 27.77 13.89
N HIS A 30 4.27 27.21 14.40
CA HIS A 30 4.51 26.91 15.80
C HIS A 30 4.13 28.07 16.74
N ARG A 31 3.36 27.77 17.80
CA ARG A 31 3.41 28.52 19.06
C ARG A 31 3.45 27.57 20.25
N ARG A 32 4.63 27.50 20.88
CA ARG A 32 4.80 27.07 22.26
C ARG A 32 4.29 28.19 23.17
N ARG A 33 3.44 27.86 24.14
CA ARG A 33 3.32 28.61 25.40
C ARG A 33 2.99 27.62 26.53
N ALA A 34 3.88 27.59 27.52
CA ALA A 34 3.63 27.05 28.84
C ALA A 34 2.85 28.07 29.68
N LEU A 35 2.01 27.60 30.60
CA LEU A 35 2.05 27.89 32.05
C LEU A 35 0.72 27.53 32.74
N ALA A 36 0.87 26.76 33.82
CA ALA A 36 0.21 26.80 35.13
C ALA A 36 -1.21 27.40 35.28
N GLY A 37 -2.06 26.65 35.99
CA GLY A 37 -3.30 27.19 36.57
C GLY A 37 -4.14 26.13 37.28
N LEU A 38 -3.90 25.95 38.57
CA LEU A 38 -4.75 25.25 39.54
C LEU A 38 -6.16 25.86 39.59
N ALA A 39 -7.21 25.04 39.51
CA ALA A 39 -8.47 25.31 40.19
C ALA A 39 -9.24 24.00 40.43
N ARG A 40 -9.20 23.54 41.69
CA ARG A 40 -10.14 22.59 42.27
C ARG A 40 -11.53 23.23 42.28
N LEU A 41 -12.53 22.56 41.71
CA LEU A 41 -13.93 22.73 42.08
C LEU A 41 -14.57 21.34 42.22
N ALA A 42 -14.88 21.01 43.47
CA ALA A 42 -15.72 19.89 43.87
C ALA A 42 -17.19 20.37 43.90
N LEU A 43 -18.12 19.51 43.47
CA LEU A 43 -19.56 19.43 43.81
C LEU A 43 -20.27 18.52 42.78
N PRO A 44 -21.49 18.01 43.04
CA PRO A 44 -21.86 17.04 44.05
C PRO A 44 -22.38 15.73 43.43
N LEU A 45 -22.46 14.71 44.29
CA LEU A 45 -23.16 13.44 44.09
C LEU A 45 -24.63 13.67 43.68
N ALA A 46 -25.02 13.22 42.49
CA ALA A 46 -26.41 13.07 42.09
C ALA A 46 -26.59 11.66 41.48
N GLY A 47 -27.63 10.97 41.96
CA GLY A 47 -27.82 9.53 41.81
C GLY A 47 -27.90 9.05 40.37
N TRP A 48 -27.07 8.07 40.07
CA TRP A 48 -27.19 7.26 38.85
C TRP A 48 -28.07 6.07 39.18
N THR A 49 -29.32 6.13 38.72
CA THR A 49 -30.24 5.00 38.69
C THR A 49 -29.61 3.90 37.84
N LEU A 50 -29.39 2.73 38.45
CA LEU A 50 -28.96 1.50 37.79
C LEU A 50 -29.98 1.12 36.71
N MET A 51 -29.76 1.57 35.47
CA MET A 51 -30.32 0.92 34.30
C MET A 51 -29.66 -0.46 34.21
N PRO A 52 -30.41 -1.57 34.28
CA PRO A 52 -29.85 -2.89 34.01
C PRO A 52 -29.38 -2.86 32.56
N GLY A 53 -28.06 -2.79 32.39
CA GLY A 53 -27.41 -2.89 31.11
C GLY A 53 -27.87 -4.18 30.46
N LEU A 54 -28.48 -4.04 29.28
CA LEU A 54 -28.48 -5.08 28.27
C LEU A 54 -27.00 -5.30 27.91
N ALA A 55 -26.31 -6.09 28.74
CA ALA A 55 -25.08 -6.74 28.36
C ALA A 55 -25.47 -7.64 27.19
N SER A 56 -25.36 -7.09 25.98
CA SER A 56 -25.34 -7.87 24.76
C SER A 56 -24.30 -8.95 25.02
N ALA A 57 -24.76 -10.21 25.11
CA ALA A 57 -23.90 -11.35 25.33
C ALA A 57 -22.94 -11.38 24.14
N ALA A 58 -21.78 -10.75 24.30
CA ALA A 58 -20.75 -10.70 23.29
C ALA A 58 -20.43 -12.16 22.97
N ALA A 59 -20.81 -12.60 21.77
CA ALA A 59 -20.62 -13.97 21.33
C ALA A 59 -19.15 -14.35 21.56
N THR A 60 -18.90 -15.15 22.59
CA THR A 60 -17.57 -15.66 22.91
C THR A 60 -17.22 -16.68 21.84
N GLY A 61 -16.27 -16.34 20.98
CA GLY A 61 -15.77 -17.28 19.99
C GLY A 61 -15.12 -18.47 20.67
N SER A 62 -15.52 -19.69 20.29
CA SER A 62 -14.81 -20.90 20.72
C SER A 62 -13.46 -21.01 20.01
N PRO A 63 -12.49 -21.78 20.53
CA PRO A 63 -11.20 -21.97 19.85
C PRO A 63 -11.34 -22.47 18.40
N ALA A 64 -12.30 -23.38 18.16
CA ALA A 64 -12.60 -23.88 16.81
C ALA A 64 -13.15 -22.77 15.89
N GLN A 65 -13.90 -21.82 16.43
CA GLN A 65 -14.42 -20.68 15.67
C GLN A 65 -13.31 -19.69 15.31
N TRP A 66 -12.42 -19.39 16.25
CA TRP A 66 -11.25 -18.54 16.01
C TRP A 66 -10.30 -19.12 14.95
N ALA A 67 -10.07 -20.44 14.97
CA ALA A 67 -9.28 -21.12 13.94
C ALA A 67 -9.91 -20.94 12.54
N ARG A 68 -11.22 -21.17 12.41
CA ARG A 68 -11.94 -20.92 11.13
C ARG A 68 -11.85 -19.47 10.68
N TRP A 69 -11.93 -18.51 11.59
CA TRP A 69 -11.76 -17.10 11.27
C TRP A 69 -10.35 -16.79 10.74
N ALA A 70 -9.30 -17.37 11.34
CA ALA A 70 -7.94 -17.22 10.84
C ALA A 70 -7.78 -17.77 9.41
N ASP A 71 -8.40 -18.91 9.11
CA ASP A 71 -8.40 -19.48 7.76
C ASP A 71 -9.04 -18.54 6.73
N HIS A 72 -10.25 -18.04 7.01
CA HIS A 72 -10.93 -17.10 6.12
C HIS A 72 -10.23 -15.73 6.03
N ALA A 73 -9.62 -15.25 7.11
CA ALA A 73 -8.79 -14.06 7.07
C ALA A 73 -7.60 -14.25 6.13
N TYR A 74 -6.93 -15.41 6.18
CA TYR A 74 -5.80 -15.72 5.29
C TYR A 74 -6.23 -15.78 3.82
N GLU A 75 -7.36 -16.44 3.51
CA GLU A 75 -7.93 -16.45 2.16
C GLU A 75 -8.25 -15.03 1.68
N GLY A 76 -8.95 -14.25 2.52
CA GLY A 76 -9.28 -12.87 2.24
C GLY A 76 -8.04 -12.00 2.01
N ALA A 77 -6.99 -12.19 2.81
CA ALA A 77 -5.73 -11.47 2.67
C ALA A 77 -4.98 -11.84 1.38
N ARG A 78 -4.95 -13.12 1.00
CA ARG A 78 -4.39 -13.57 -0.28
C ARG A 78 -5.12 -12.93 -1.46
N ASP A 79 -6.45 -12.97 -1.45
CA ASP A 79 -7.26 -12.40 -2.51
C ASP A 79 -7.11 -10.87 -2.57
N ALA A 80 -7.00 -10.22 -1.39
CA ALA A 80 -6.72 -8.80 -1.28
C ALA A 80 -5.36 -8.41 -1.84
N VAL A 81 -4.29 -9.16 -1.53
CA VAL A 81 -2.95 -8.88 -2.06
C VAL A 81 -2.93 -9.07 -3.58
N ARG A 82 -3.61 -10.09 -4.12
CA ARG A 82 -3.73 -10.27 -5.57
C ARG A 82 -4.42 -9.08 -6.24
N HIS A 83 -5.51 -8.60 -5.66
CA HIS A 83 -6.18 -7.39 -6.14
C HIS A 83 -5.25 -6.17 -6.06
N TRP A 84 -4.58 -5.99 -4.93
CA TRP A 84 -3.59 -4.94 -4.72
C TRP A 84 -2.47 -4.98 -5.77
N GLN A 85 -1.92 -6.14 -6.11
CA GLN A 85 -0.84 -6.28 -7.11
C GLN A 85 -1.23 -5.69 -8.46
N THR A 86 -2.49 -5.80 -8.86
CA THR A 86 -2.98 -5.27 -10.14
C THR A 86 -3.15 -3.75 -10.15
N GLN A 87 -3.33 -3.15 -8.97
CA GLN A 87 -3.60 -1.72 -8.79
C GLN A 87 -2.40 -0.96 -8.20
N ALA A 88 -1.40 -1.67 -7.70
CA ALA A 88 -0.23 -1.10 -7.06
C ALA A 88 0.62 -0.32 -8.07
N VAL A 89 1.02 0.89 -7.67
CA VAL A 89 1.80 1.83 -8.48
C VAL A 89 3.07 2.18 -7.74
N LEU A 90 4.21 2.08 -8.42
CA LEU A 90 5.46 2.66 -7.97
C LEU A 90 5.49 4.14 -8.36
N ARG A 91 5.76 5.02 -7.40
CA ARG A 91 5.71 6.48 -7.57
C ARG A 91 6.97 7.15 -7.10
N GLY A 92 7.27 8.34 -7.63
CA GLY A 92 8.33 9.20 -7.12
C GLY A 92 9.76 8.64 -7.24
N VAL A 93 10.01 7.72 -8.18
CA VAL A 93 11.36 7.24 -8.50
C VAL A 93 12.07 8.30 -9.34
N VAL A 94 13.32 8.59 -8.99
CA VAL A 94 14.21 9.50 -9.73
C VAL A 94 15.27 8.70 -10.46
N ILE A 95 15.54 9.07 -11.71
CA ILE A 95 16.50 8.41 -12.58
C ILE A 95 17.69 9.33 -12.84
N ASN A 96 18.90 8.84 -12.58
CA ASN A 96 20.15 9.53 -12.86
C ASN A 96 21.13 8.56 -13.55
N GLY A 97 21.40 8.81 -14.82
CA GLY A 97 22.11 7.90 -15.69
C GLY A 97 21.43 6.52 -15.69
N PRO A 98 22.18 5.43 -15.46
CA PRO A 98 21.60 4.09 -15.47
C PRO A 98 20.79 3.74 -14.21
N ALA A 99 20.89 4.54 -13.14
CA ALA A 99 20.39 4.19 -11.83
C ALA A 99 19.02 4.82 -11.53
N ALA A 100 18.15 4.02 -10.91
CA ALA A 100 16.86 4.43 -10.37
C ALA A 100 16.90 4.42 -8.84
N SER A 101 16.40 5.46 -8.19
CA SER A 101 16.42 5.58 -6.72
C SER A 101 15.17 6.22 -6.14
N GLY A 102 14.92 5.96 -4.86
CA GLY A 102 13.82 6.57 -4.10
C GLY A 102 12.47 5.90 -4.35
N GLY A 103 11.42 6.71 -4.45
CA GLY A 103 10.06 6.29 -4.70
C GLY A 103 9.30 5.70 -3.52
N ARG A 104 8.09 5.17 -3.78
CA ARG A 104 7.24 4.41 -2.84
C ARG A 104 6.20 3.61 -3.60
N ILE A 105 5.67 2.55 -3.00
CA ILE A 105 4.53 1.83 -3.56
C ILE A 105 3.24 2.36 -2.92
N THR A 106 2.24 2.66 -3.75
CA THR A 106 0.88 2.98 -3.32
C THR A 106 -0.09 1.97 -3.91
N GLY A 107 -1.13 1.60 -3.17
CA GLY A 107 -2.17 0.69 -3.66
C GLY A 107 -3.43 0.74 -2.81
N PRO A 108 -4.48 -0.02 -3.20
CA PRO A 108 -5.74 -0.04 -2.48
C PRO A 108 -5.61 -0.68 -1.10
N SER A 109 -6.50 -0.35 -0.16
CA SER A 109 -6.51 -1.01 1.14
C SER A 109 -6.89 -2.49 1.01
N LEU A 110 -6.20 -3.37 1.76
CA LEU A 110 -6.57 -4.79 1.86
C LEU A 110 -7.82 -5.03 2.71
N LYS A 111 -8.16 -4.07 3.57
CA LYS A 111 -9.15 -4.20 4.64
C LYS A 111 -10.53 -4.67 4.15
N PRO A 112 -11.12 -4.11 3.08
CA PRO A 112 -12.49 -4.47 2.68
C PRO A 112 -12.64 -5.95 2.33
N LEU A 113 -11.63 -6.51 1.64
CA LEU A 113 -11.66 -7.91 1.19
C LEU A 113 -11.39 -8.89 2.35
N ILE A 114 -10.50 -8.55 3.27
CA ILE A 114 -10.25 -9.35 4.49
C ILE A 114 -11.50 -9.35 5.38
N ARG A 115 -12.10 -8.17 5.61
CA ARG A 115 -13.32 -8.03 6.43
C ARG A 115 -14.48 -8.81 5.81
N GLY A 116 -14.70 -8.66 4.51
CA GLY A 116 -15.75 -9.39 3.79
C GLY A 116 -15.56 -10.90 3.91
N ALA A 117 -14.32 -11.40 3.78
CA ALA A 117 -14.02 -12.81 3.97
C ALA A 117 -14.37 -13.30 5.40
N LEU A 118 -13.96 -12.55 6.42
CA LEU A 118 -14.23 -12.88 7.81
C LEU A 118 -15.73 -12.88 8.15
N ARG A 119 -16.46 -11.86 7.70
CA ARG A 119 -17.89 -11.68 7.99
C ARG A 119 -18.75 -12.63 7.17
N ASP A 120 -18.61 -12.58 5.84
CA ASP A 120 -19.57 -13.20 4.92
C ASP A 120 -19.32 -14.71 4.76
N ARG A 121 -18.05 -15.15 4.82
CA ARG A 121 -17.69 -16.59 4.73
C ARG A 121 -17.46 -17.21 6.10
N GLY A 122 -16.79 -16.48 7.00
CA GLY A 122 -16.41 -16.99 8.32
C GLY A 122 -17.45 -16.79 9.44
N GLY A 123 -18.48 -15.97 9.21
CA GLY A 123 -19.48 -15.64 10.24
C GLY A 123 -18.89 -14.92 11.46
N ALA A 124 -17.78 -14.19 11.29
CA ALA A 124 -17.21 -13.40 12.37
C ALA A 124 -18.11 -12.20 12.70
N PRO A 125 -18.27 -11.83 13.99
CA PRO A 125 -18.88 -10.56 14.37
C PRO A 125 -18.19 -9.39 13.66
N ASP A 126 -18.97 -8.39 13.25
CA ASP A 126 -18.46 -7.29 12.43
C ASP A 126 -17.29 -6.54 13.10
N GLU A 127 -17.33 -6.37 14.42
CA GLU A 127 -16.25 -5.75 15.20
C GLU A 127 -14.96 -6.56 15.17
N VAL A 128 -15.03 -7.90 15.27
CA VAL A 128 -13.86 -8.79 15.15
C VAL A 128 -13.30 -8.71 13.72
N ALA A 129 -14.17 -8.79 12.72
CA ALA A 129 -13.78 -8.72 11.32
C ALA A 129 -13.10 -7.37 10.97
N GLU A 130 -13.67 -6.26 11.43
CA GLU A 130 -13.17 -4.90 11.20
C GLU A 130 -11.80 -4.68 11.86
N ARG A 131 -11.64 -5.10 13.12
CA ARG A 131 -10.39 -4.96 13.88
C ARG A 131 -9.27 -5.82 13.31
N PHE A 132 -9.56 -7.10 13.04
CA PHE A 132 -8.59 -8.02 12.46
C PHE A 132 -8.14 -7.56 11.07
N ALA A 133 -9.09 -7.23 10.19
CA ALA A 133 -8.78 -6.73 8.85
C ALA A 133 -8.00 -5.40 8.90
N GLY A 134 -8.32 -4.52 9.85
CA GLY A 134 -7.61 -3.28 10.09
C GLY A 134 -6.14 -3.49 10.43
N ALA A 135 -5.84 -4.41 11.36
CA ALA A 135 -4.46 -4.73 11.76
C ALA A 135 -3.59 -5.17 10.59
N VAL A 136 -4.12 -6.08 9.76
CA VAL A 136 -3.40 -6.63 8.60
C VAL A 136 -3.20 -5.56 7.53
N ALA A 137 -4.25 -4.79 7.22
CA ALA A 137 -4.18 -3.74 6.23
C ALA A 137 -3.19 -2.63 6.63
N GLU A 138 -3.14 -2.28 7.91
CA GLU A 138 -2.18 -1.31 8.42
C GLU A 138 -0.74 -1.82 8.32
N ALA A 139 -0.48 -3.08 8.70
CA ALA A 139 0.85 -3.67 8.58
C ALA A 139 1.33 -3.72 7.13
N TRP A 140 0.43 -4.07 6.20
CA TRP A 140 0.70 -4.03 4.76
C TRP A 140 1.01 -2.61 4.26
N ALA A 141 0.20 -1.62 4.68
CA ALA A 141 0.40 -0.22 4.32
C ALA A 141 1.76 0.31 4.79
N LEU A 142 2.12 0.08 6.05
CA LEU A 142 3.42 0.47 6.59
C LEU A 142 4.56 -0.10 5.74
N TRP A 143 4.49 -1.38 5.39
CA TRP A 143 5.52 -2.02 4.58
C TRP A 143 5.64 -1.35 3.20
N HIS A 144 4.56 -1.28 2.41
CA HIS A 144 4.67 -0.88 1.00
C HIS A 144 4.91 0.63 0.83
N GLU A 145 4.40 1.46 1.73
CA GLU A 145 4.63 2.91 1.70
C GLU A 145 6.08 3.27 2.05
N ALA A 146 6.76 2.41 2.82
CA ALA A 146 8.17 2.54 3.17
C ALA A 146 9.13 1.91 2.15
N VAL A 147 8.62 1.28 1.07
CA VAL A 147 9.48 0.69 0.02
C VAL A 147 10.24 1.77 -0.75
N ARG A 148 11.54 1.57 -0.98
CA ARG A 148 12.44 2.42 -1.75
C ARG A 148 13.28 1.59 -2.73
N VAL A 149 13.59 2.20 -3.86
CA VAL A 149 14.57 1.70 -4.83
C VAL A 149 15.97 2.16 -4.39
N PRO A 150 16.92 1.25 -4.09
CA PRO A 150 18.22 1.59 -3.51
C PRO A 150 19.30 2.01 -4.53
N GLY A 151 18.95 2.62 -5.66
CA GLY A 151 19.93 2.95 -6.70
C GLY A 151 20.17 1.80 -7.69
N LEU A 152 19.12 1.09 -8.09
CA LEU A 152 19.22 -0.08 -8.96
C LEU A 152 19.50 0.31 -10.41
N PRO A 153 20.33 -0.45 -11.16
CA PRO A 153 20.69 -0.14 -12.55
C PRO A 153 19.57 -0.52 -13.53
N TRP A 154 18.41 0.14 -13.40
CA TRP A 154 17.21 -0.17 -14.18
C TRP A 154 17.28 0.28 -15.63
N TYR A 155 18.10 1.27 -15.97
CA TYR A 155 18.13 1.86 -17.31
C TYR A 155 19.55 1.97 -17.88
N PRO A 156 20.29 0.87 -18.12
CA PRO A 156 21.69 0.93 -18.58
C PRO A 156 21.92 1.87 -19.78
N ALA A 157 20.98 1.94 -20.73
CA ALA A 157 21.05 2.83 -21.90
C ALA A 157 21.04 4.33 -21.55
N PHE A 158 20.58 4.72 -20.35
CA PHE A 158 20.53 6.11 -19.91
C PHE A 158 21.88 6.62 -19.40
N ALA A 159 22.92 5.78 -19.32
CA ALA A 159 24.27 6.23 -19.02
C ALA A 159 24.85 7.13 -20.13
N SER A 160 24.45 6.90 -21.38
CA SER A 160 24.89 7.67 -22.54
C SER A 160 23.83 7.59 -23.65
N PHE A 161 22.87 8.51 -23.62
CA PHE A 161 21.75 8.56 -24.56
C PHE A 161 22.02 9.58 -25.68
N PRO A 162 21.86 9.21 -26.97
CA PRO A 162 22.15 10.08 -28.11
C PRO A 162 20.95 10.97 -28.48
N GLY A 163 20.55 11.86 -27.57
CA GLY A 163 19.44 12.78 -27.80
C GLY A 163 19.24 13.72 -26.62
N ALA A 164 18.53 14.84 -26.83
CA ALA A 164 18.23 15.80 -25.76
C ALA A 164 17.28 15.25 -24.68
N GLN A 165 16.49 14.23 -25.03
CA GLN A 165 15.51 13.60 -24.16
C GLN A 165 15.51 12.09 -24.40
N ALA A 166 15.69 11.31 -23.34
CA ALA A 166 15.57 9.87 -23.39
C ALA A 166 14.12 9.44 -23.59
N VAL A 167 13.93 8.50 -24.52
CA VAL A 167 12.63 7.94 -24.86
C VAL A 167 12.10 7.04 -23.73
N PRO A 168 10.77 6.88 -23.59
CA PRO A 168 10.16 5.96 -22.63
C PRO A 168 10.74 4.54 -22.78
N THR A 169 11.46 4.07 -21.76
CA THR A 169 12.19 2.80 -21.77
C THR A 169 11.80 1.96 -20.55
N PRO A 170 11.45 0.67 -20.69
CA PRO A 170 11.16 -0.19 -19.55
C PRO A 170 12.42 -0.47 -18.70
N ASN A 171 12.22 -0.72 -17.41
CA ASN A 171 13.32 -1.11 -16.53
C ASN A 171 13.81 -2.54 -16.82
N VAL A 172 15.08 -2.79 -16.46
CA VAL A 172 15.58 -4.16 -16.26
C VAL A 172 14.77 -4.83 -15.14
N PRO A 173 14.07 -5.95 -15.41
CA PRO A 173 13.29 -6.67 -14.40
C PRO A 173 14.13 -6.99 -13.18
N THR A 174 13.61 -6.68 -11.99
CA THR A 174 14.36 -6.83 -10.73
C THR A 174 13.46 -7.44 -9.66
N PRO A 175 13.93 -8.40 -8.83
CA PRO A 175 13.14 -8.94 -7.75
C PRO A 175 12.65 -7.86 -6.78
N LEU A 176 11.42 -7.99 -6.27
CA LEU A 176 10.87 -7.10 -5.25
C LEU A 176 11.73 -7.10 -3.97
N ALA A 177 12.32 -8.24 -3.63
CA ALA A 177 13.28 -8.38 -2.53
C ALA A 177 14.56 -7.53 -2.69
N ALA A 178 14.87 -7.01 -3.88
CA ALA A 178 15.99 -6.09 -4.08
C ALA A 178 15.62 -4.62 -3.75
N LEU A 179 14.34 -4.32 -3.56
CA LEU A 179 13.91 -3.05 -3.00
C LEU A 179 14.00 -3.12 -1.47
N VAL A 180 14.17 -1.97 -0.82
CA VAL A 180 14.30 -1.90 0.63
C VAL A 180 13.05 -1.29 1.24
N SER A 181 12.56 -1.84 2.35
CA SER A 181 11.49 -1.21 3.14
C SER A 181 11.93 -1.04 4.57
N ALA A 182 11.92 0.20 5.07
CA ALA A 182 12.22 0.49 6.48
C ALA A 182 11.19 -0.15 7.45
N GLN A 183 10.05 -0.60 6.93
CA GLN A 183 8.97 -1.22 7.69
C GLN A 183 8.76 -2.70 7.31
N ALA A 184 9.77 -3.37 6.75
CA ALA A 184 9.68 -4.79 6.43
C ALA A 184 9.35 -5.66 7.65
N ALA A 185 9.85 -5.29 8.83
CA ALA A 185 9.57 -5.99 10.08
C ALA A 185 8.08 -5.97 10.48
N ALA A 186 7.26 -5.02 9.97
CA ALA A 186 5.83 -4.95 10.26
C ALA A 186 5.05 -6.19 9.77
N LEU A 187 5.60 -6.91 8.79
CA LEU A 187 5.02 -8.15 8.24
C LEU A 187 5.68 -9.43 8.80
N SER A 188 6.60 -9.30 9.76
CA SER A 188 7.12 -10.47 10.48
C SER A 188 6.01 -11.14 11.30
N PRO A 189 6.04 -12.48 11.48
CA PRO A 189 4.99 -13.19 12.23
C PRO A 189 4.73 -12.61 13.63
N ASP A 190 5.79 -12.28 14.38
CA ASP A 190 5.65 -11.77 15.74
C ASP A 190 5.03 -10.36 15.77
N ALA A 191 5.51 -9.45 14.90
CA ALA A 191 4.98 -8.09 14.84
C ALA A 191 3.52 -8.08 14.36
N LEU A 192 3.19 -8.92 13.38
CA LEU A 192 1.85 -9.02 12.85
C LEU A 192 0.87 -9.65 13.86
N LYS A 193 1.28 -10.71 14.57
CA LYS A 193 0.51 -11.30 15.69
C LYS A 193 0.24 -10.25 16.76
N ALA A 194 1.27 -9.55 17.22
CA ALA A 194 1.15 -8.53 18.25
C ALA A 194 0.16 -7.43 17.84
N ARG A 195 0.24 -6.98 16.58
CA ARG A 195 -0.68 -5.97 16.05
C ARG A 195 -2.11 -6.45 15.97
N ILE A 196 -2.34 -7.68 15.49
CA ILE A 196 -3.69 -8.27 15.45
C ILE A 196 -4.28 -8.33 16.87
N VAL A 197 -3.52 -8.85 17.84
CA VAL A 197 -3.94 -8.92 19.25
C VAL A 197 -4.26 -7.52 19.81
N GLN A 198 -3.42 -6.52 19.52
CA GLN A 198 -3.65 -5.14 19.94
C GLN A 198 -4.94 -4.58 19.37
N HIS A 199 -5.21 -4.78 18.07
CA HIS A 199 -6.44 -4.28 17.43
C HIS A 199 -7.69 -5.01 17.93
N LEU A 200 -7.60 -6.32 18.19
CA LEU A 200 -8.71 -7.10 18.72
C LEU A 200 -9.14 -6.60 20.11
N GLY A 201 -8.22 -6.06 20.91
CA GLY A 201 -8.52 -5.51 22.23
C GLY A 201 -9.13 -6.56 23.15
N ALA A 202 -10.32 -6.29 23.70
CA ALA A 202 -11.01 -7.24 24.59
C ALA A 202 -11.28 -8.61 23.93
N HIS A 203 -11.48 -8.67 22.61
CA HIS A 203 -11.68 -9.94 21.90
C HIS A 203 -10.44 -10.84 21.93
N ALA A 204 -9.25 -10.29 22.12
CA ALA A 204 -8.03 -11.08 22.23
C ALA A 204 -7.98 -11.96 23.49
N GLN A 205 -8.80 -11.65 24.51
CA GLN A 205 -8.93 -12.45 25.72
C GLN A 205 -9.83 -13.69 25.55
N GLN A 206 -10.51 -13.81 24.40
CA GLN A 206 -11.35 -14.97 24.13
C GLN A 206 -10.50 -16.23 23.89
N PRO A 207 -10.98 -17.41 24.32
CA PRO A 207 -10.27 -18.67 24.09
C PRO A 207 -9.97 -18.92 22.61
N GLY A 208 -8.68 -19.07 22.28
CA GLY A 208 -8.22 -19.35 20.92
C GLY A 208 -7.91 -18.12 20.05
N ALA A 209 -8.25 -16.90 20.49
CA ALA A 209 -7.97 -15.68 19.71
C ALA A 209 -6.48 -15.45 19.44
N ALA A 210 -5.63 -15.61 20.47
CA ALA A 210 -4.19 -15.45 20.35
C ALA A 210 -3.55 -16.52 19.43
N ALA A 211 -4.03 -17.78 19.52
CA ALA A 211 -3.57 -18.87 18.68
C ALA A 211 -3.98 -18.67 17.21
N ALA A 212 -5.19 -18.17 16.96
CA ALA A 212 -5.66 -17.82 15.63
C ALA A 212 -4.86 -16.65 15.01
N ALA A 213 -4.54 -15.62 15.79
CA ALA A 213 -3.68 -14.51 15.35
C ALA A 213 -2.27 -14.99 14.97
N GLU A 214 -1.70 -15.89 15.78
CA GLU A 214 -0.40 -16.51 15.51
C GLU A 214 -0.41 -17.39 14.25
N GLN A 215 -1.40 -18.26 14.11
CA GLN A 215 -1.57 -19.12 12.94
C GLN A 215 -1.65 -18.29 11.66
N PHE A 216 -2.47 -17.23 11.67
CA PHE A 216 -2.57 -16.30 10.54
C PHE A 216 -1.22 -15.64 10.25
N ALA A 217 -0.57 -15.07 11.28
CA ALA A 217 0.66 -14.31 11.11
C ALA A 217 1.83 -15.15 10.58
N GLN A 218 1.97 -16.39 11.06
CA GLN A 218 2.97 -17.33 10.55
C GLN A 218 2.74 -17.66 9.06
N ARG A 219 1.49 -18.00 8.69
CA ARG A 219 1.14 -18.34 7.30
C ARG A 219 1.32 -17.14 6.38
N PHE A 220 0.83 -15.98 6.78
CA PHE A 220 0.93 -14.76 5.98
C PHE A 220 2.38 -14.31 5.82
N GLY A 221 3.16 -14.28 6.90
CA GLY A 221 4.57 -13.91 6.87
C GLY A 221 5.42 -14.84 6.01
N ALA A 222 5.24 -16.16 6.16
CA ALA A 222 5.94 -17.15 5.32
C ALA A 222 5.57 -16.99 3.83
N ARG A 223 4.30 -16.77 3.53
CA ARG A 223 3.84 -16.56 2.16
C ARG A 223 4.39 -15.26 1.57
N PHE A 224 4.38 -14.18 2.35
CA PHE A 224 4.95 -12.90 1.95
C PHE A 224 6.44 -13.01 1.63
N ALA A 225 7.23 -13.67 2.47
CA ALA A 225 8.65 -13.87 2.22
C ALA A 225 8.92 -14.63 0.90
N ALA A 226 8.19 -15.73 0.67
CA ALA A 226 8.30 -16.50 -0.57
C ALA A 226 7.86 -15.69 -1.81
N TRP A 227 6.80 -14.90 -1.68
CA TRP A 227 6.30 -14.05 -2.75
C TRP A 227 7.26 -12.89 -3.08
N ALA A 228 7.77 -12.18 -2.06
CA ALA A 228 8.69 -11.06 -2.27
C ALA A 228 9.99 -11.47 -2.97
N ALA A 229 10.45 -12.70 -2.74
CA ALA A 229 11.60 -13.28 -3.41
C ALA A 229 11.36 -13.62 -4.89
N THR A 230 10.10 -13.81 -5.30
CA THR A 230 9.74 -14.30 -6.66
C THR A 230 9.09 -13.25 -7.53
N VAL A 231 8.46 -12.21 -6.96
CA VAL A 231 7.91 -11.08 -7.73
C VAL A 231 9.00 -10.29 -8.39
N MET A 232 8.81 -10.04 -9.70
CA MET A 232 9.67 -9.18 -10.49
C MET A 232 9.00 -7.83 -10.70
N VAL A 233 9.66 -6.77 -10.24
CA VAL A 233 9.34 -5.38 -10.58
C VAL A 233 9.77 -5.14 -12.01
N ARG A 234 8.80 -4.95 -12.90
CA ARG A 234 9.02 -4.78 -14.35
C ARG A 234 8.05 -3.77 -14.94
N ASN A 235 8.28 -3.39 -16.19
CA ASN A 235 7.45 -2.42 -16.91
C ASN A 235 7.37 -1.05 -16.20
N VAL A 236 8.39 -0.69 -15.41
CA VAL A 236 8.55 0.65 -14.87
C VAL A 236 9.18 1.50 -15.96
N ILE A 237 8.36 2.28 -16.65
CA ILE A 237 8.80 3.04 -17.83
C ILE A 237 9.49 4.33 -17.40
N GLY A 238 10.78 4.47 -17.67
CA GLY A 238 11.59 5.64 -17.35
C GLY A 238 11.78 6.56 -18.56
N SER A 239 11.92 7.87 -18.33
CA SER A 239 12.34 8.87 -19.32
C SER A 239 12.97 10.08 -18.62
N GLY A 240 13.68 10.94 -19.37
CA GLY A 240 14.26 12.15 -18.78
C GLY A 240 15.15 12.94 -19.73
N PRO A 241 15.48 14.19 -19.38
CA PRO A 241 16.34 15.05 -20.19
C PRO A 241 17.80 14.61 -20.13
N VAL A 242 18.56 14.98 -21.15
CA VAL A 242 20.00 14.74 -21.30
C VAL A 242 20.70 16.10 -21.48
N PRO A 243 21.06 16.80 -20.38
CA PRO A 243 21.49 18.20 -20.44
C PRO A 243 22.79 18.46 -21.21
N SER A 244 23.63 17.43 -21.38
CA SER A 244 24.90 17.54 -22.09
C SER A 244 24.76 17.50 -23.62
N PHE A 245 23.57 17.21 -24.15
CA PHE A 245 23.33 17.14 -25.59
C PHE A 245 23.32 18.56 -26.20
N LYS A 246 24.39 18.91 -26.94
CA LYS A 246 24.57 20.23 -27.60
C LYS A 246 25.13 20.09 -29.03
N PRO A 247 24.28 19.90 -30.06
CA PRO A 247 24.73 19.81 -31.46
C PRO A 247 25.49 21.08 -31.90
N PRO A 248 26.50 21.01 -32.81
CA PRO A 248 26.83 19.89 -33.71
C PRO A 248 27.84 18.85 -33.16
N ALA A 249 28.55 19.15 -32.07
CA ALA A 249 29.39 18.17 -31.38
C ALA A 249 28.53 17.45 -30.33
N VAL A 250 27.93 16.32 -30.68
CA VAL A 250 26.96 15.64 -29.81
C VAL A 250 27.54 14.40 -29.14
N PRO A 251 28.28 14.55 -28.03
CA PRO A 251 28.50 13.42 -27.15
C PRO A 251 27.14 13.06 -26.55
N ALA A 252 26.74 11.80 -26.74
CA ALA A 252 25.68 11.19 -25.95
C ALA A 252 25.95 11.43 -24.46
N GLY A 253 24.88 11.54 -23.68
CA GLY A 253 24.97 11.99 -22.29
C GLY A 253 24.09 11.23 -21.33
N PRO A 254 24.34 11.33 -20.02
CA PRO A 254 23.49 10.69 -19.04
C PRO A 254 22.15 11.39 -18.94
N VAL A 255 21.10 10.62 -18.67
CA VAL A 255 19.82 11.17 -18.21
C VAL A 255 20.01 11.80 -16.83
N VAL A 256 19.47 12.99 -16.60
CA VAL A 256 19.55 13.67 -15.29
C VAL A 256 18.14 14.01 -14.81
N ALA A 257 17.83 13.66 -13.56
CA ALA A 257 16.51 13.89 -12.96
C ALA A 257 15.34 13.34 -13.79
N GLY A 258 15.54 12.17 -14.41
CA GLY A 258 14.48 11.44 -15.08
C GLY A 258 13.42 10.94 -14.12
N LYS A 259 12.26 10.57 -14.65
CA LYS A 259 11.08 10.13 -13.90
C LYS A 259 10.53 8.85 -14.50
N ILE A 260 9.74 8.14 -13.70
CA ILE A 260 8.98 6.98 -14.15
C ILE A 260 7.54 7.38 -14.51
N ALA A 261 6.91 6.63 -15.41
CA ALA A 261 5.46 6.65 -15.57
C ALA A 261 4.81 5.94 -14.38
N GLU A 262 3.96 6.65 -13.64
CA GLU A 262 3.27 6.13 -12.46
C GLU A 262 1.99 5.36 -12.85
N VAL A 263 2.18 4.20 -13.50
CA VAL A 263 1.07 3.35 -13.96
C VAL A 263 1.02 2.02 -13.18
N PRO A 264 -0.18 1.41 -12.99
CA PRO A 264 -0.29 0.09 -12.39
C PRO A 264 0.34 -1.03 -13.24
N GLY A 265 0.58 -2.18 -12.62
CA GLY A 265 0.98 -3.42 -13.31
C GLY A 265 2.43 -3.86 -13.11
N SER A 266 3.24 -3.06 -12.39
CA SER A 266 4.65 -3.39 -12.15
C SER A 266 4.87 -4.61 -11.23
N PHE A 267 3.83 -5.08 -10.54
CA PHE A 267 3.89 -6.15 -9.53
C PHE A 267 3.01 -7.36 -9.85
N ALA A 268 2.49 -7.47 -11.07
CA ALA A 268 1.38 -8.38 -11.40
C ALA A 268 1.74 -9.88 -11.36
N LEU A 269 3.02 -10.27 -11.43
CA LEU A 269 3.42 -11.68 -11.47
C LEU A 269 4.69 -11.98 -10.65
N PRO A 270 4.77 -13.17 -10.01
CA PRO A 270 3.72 -14.17 -9.85
C PRO A 270 2.64 -13.72 -8.83
N PRO A 271 1.47 -14.38 -8.82
CA PRO A 271 0.44 -14.07 -7.85
C PRO A 271 0.89 -14.43 -6.43
N PHE A 272 0.42 -13.63 -5.46
CA PHE A 272 0.49 -13.96 -4.04
C PHE A 272 -0.28 -15.24 -3.71
#